data_AF-A0AAU6WNZ4-F1
#
_entry.id   AF-A0AAU6WNZ4-F1
#
_cell.length_a   1.000
_cell.length_b   1.000
_cell.length_c   1.000
_cell.angle_alpha   90.00
_cell.angle_beta   90.00
_cell.angle_gamma   90.00
#
_symmetry.space_group_name_H-M   'P 1'
#
loop_
_entity.id
_entity.type
_entity.pdbx_description
1 polymer ?
#
loop_
_entity_poly.entity_id
_entity_poly.type
_entity_poly.pdbx_seq_one_letter_code
_entity_poly.pdbx_strand_id
1 'polypeptide(L)'
;MSSEELNSLAWNFFENVTNKASLEKAVAWAQESVKKNENYANTDTLANLYNKVGDKKNAKLWAEKSIALAKKSGEDSADTEKLLKSLTIQ
;
A
#
# COMPACT_ATOMS: atom_id res chain seq x y z
N MET A 1 -2.26 9.79 -15.93
CA MET A 1 -2.02 8.40 -15.50
C MET A 1 -3.30 7.84 -14.90
N SER A 2 -3.65 6.60 -15.26
CA SER A 2 -4.74 5.83 -14.68
C SER A 2 -4.44 5.43 -13.24
N SER A 3 -5.43 4.84 -12.55
CA SER A 3 -5.21 4.27 -11.21
C SER A 3 -4.13 3.19 -11.25
N GLU A 4 -4.18 2.32 -12.24
CA GLU A 4 -3.28 1.17 -12.42
C GLU A 4 -1.86 1.60 -12.77
N GLU A 5 -1.70 2.63 -13.61
CA GLU A 5 -0.39 3.20 -13.95
C GLU A 5 0.26 3.84 -12.72
N LEU A 6 -0.51 4.58 -11.92
CA LEU A 6 -0.03 5.19 -10.68
C LEU A 6 0.36 4.13 -9.64
N ASN A 7 -0.45 3.08 -9.49
CA ASN A 7 -0.14 1.96 -8.59
C ASN A 7 1.15 1.27 -9.02
N SER A 8 1.29 0.94 -10.31
CA SER A 8 2.47 0.29 -10.86
C SER A 8 3.74 1.12 -10.63
N LEU A 9 3.65 2.44 -10.82
CA LEU A 9 4.77 3.34 -10.54
C LEU A 9 5.13 3.37 -9.04
N ALA A 10 4.13 3.44 -8.16
CA ALA A 10 4.33 3.45 -6.72
C ALA A 10 4.93 2.12 -6.22
N TRP A 11 4.45 0.98 -6.73
CA TRP A 11 4.98 -0.35 -6.41
C TRP A 11 6.42 -0.51 -6.88
N ASN A 12 6.75 -0.05 -8.08
CA ASN A 12 8.13 -0.09 -8.58
C ASN A 12 9.10 0.67 -7.65
N PHE A 13 8.68 1.81 -7.09
CA PHE A 13 9.46 2.54 -6.09
C PHE A 13 9.54 1.78 -4.76
N PHE A 14 8.45 1.16 -4.31
CA PHE A 14 8.46 0.30 -3.14
C PHE A 14 9.50 -0.84 -3.28
N GLU A 15 9.65 -1.45 -4.45
CA GLU A 15 10.60 -2.54 -4.65
C GLU A 15 12.04 -2.04 -4.77
N ASN A 16 12.27 -0.95 -5.49
CA ASN A 16 13.62 -0.61 -5.99
C ASN A 16 14.26 0.59 -5.28
N VAL A 17 13.51 1.35 -4.48
CA VAL A 17 14.00 2.60 -3.88
C VAL A 17 14.04 2.49 -2.36
N THR A 18 15.11 3.01 -1.75
CA THR A 18 15.30 3.06 -0.29
C THR A 18 15.35 4.49 0.27
N ASN A 19 15.56 5.50 -0.60
CA ASN A 19 15.57 6.89 -0.18
C ASN A 19 14.16 7.34 0.26
N LYS A 20 14.04 7.82 1.50
CA LYS A 20 12.76 8.20 2.11
C LYS A 20 12.00 9.27 1.32
N ALA A 21 12.67 10.33 0.86
CA ALA A 21 12.01 11.41 0.13
C ALA A 21 11.42 10.94 -1.21
N SER A 22 12.11 10.02 -1.90
CA SER A 22 11.57 9.39 -3.11
C SER A 22 10.39 8.46 -2.80
N LEU A 23 10.42 7.75 -1.67
CA LEU A 23 9.31 6.90 -1.23
C LEU A 23 8.07 7.72 -0.81
N GLU A 24 8.25 8.91 -0.23
CA GLU A 24 7.14 9.83 0.07
C GLU A 24 6.42 10.30 -1.20
N LYS A 25 7.14 10.45 -2.33
CA LYS A 25 6.51 10.68 -3.64
C LYS A 25 5.72 9.46 -4.11
N ALA A 26 6.24 8.26 -3.88
CA ALA A 26 5.51 7.02 -4.19
C ALA A 26 4.23 6.87 -3.36
N VAL A 27 4.25 7.27 -2.08
CA VAL A 27 3.05 7.36 -1.24
C VAL A 27 2.00 8.26 -1.90
N ALA A 28 2.38 9.44 -2.40
CA ALA A 28 1.45 10.34 -3.08
C ALA A 28 0.85 9.74 -4.36
N TRP A 29 1.63 8.98 -5.14
CA TRP A 29 1.10 8.26 -6.31
C TRP A 29 0.14 7.14 -5.92
N ALA A 30 0.45 6.37 -4.89
CA ALA A 30 -0.45 5.32 -4.38
C ALA A 30 -1.75 5.92 -3.81
N GLN A 31 -1.68 7.05 -3.10
CA GLN A 31 -2.87 7.79 -2.64
C GLN A 31 -3.75 8.24 -3.81
N GLU A 32 -3.17 8.81 -4.85
CA GLU A 32 -3.91 9.25 -6.03
C GLU A 32 -4.48 8.05 -6.82
N SER A 33 -3.78 6.92 -6.87
CA SER A 33 -4.30 5.65 -7.43
C SER A 33 -5.58 5.22 -6.69
N VAL A 34 -5.51 5.12 -5.35
CA VAL A 34 -6.67 4.77 -4.51
C VAL A 34 -7.83 5.73 -4.74
N LYS A 35 -7.58 7.04 -4.80
CA LYS A 35 -8.61 8.06 -5.05
C LYS A 35 -9.32 7.88 -6.40
N LYS A 36 -8.59 7.44 -7.44
CA LYS A 36 -9.16 7.25 -8.78
C LYS A 36 -10.01 6.00 -8.88
N ASN A 37 -9.54 4.89 -8.33
CA ASN A 37 -10.25 3.62 -8.34
C ASN A 37 -9.72 2.73 -7.23
N GLU A 38 -10.37 2.74 -6.07
CA GLU A 38 -9.95 2.01 -4.89
C GLU A 38 -10.14 0.48 -5.07
N ASN A 39 -9.06 -0.28 -4.85
CA ASN A 39 -9.07 -1.73 -4.93
C ASN A 39 -8.02 -2.36 -4.01
N TYR A 40 -7.96 -3.69 -3.96
CA TYR A 40 -6.99 -4.42 -3.14
C TYR A 40 -5.54 -4.01 -3.45
N ALA A 41 -5.16 -4.06 -4.74
CA ALA A 41 -3.77 -3.85 -5.15
C ALA A 41 -3.22 -2.48 -4.74
N ASN A 42 -3.98 -1.40 -4.96
CA ASN A 42 -3.48 -0.06 -4.63
C ASN A 42 -3.53 0.27 -3.14
N THR A 43 -4.45 -0.33 -2.39
CA THR A 43 -4.46 -0.20 -0.93
C THR A 43 -3.36 -1.03 -0.26
N ASP A 44 -3.00 -2.19 -0.81
CA ASP A 44 -1.83 -2.96 -0.39
C ASP A 44 -0.52 -2.20 -0.63
N THR A 45 -0.31 -1.68 -1.86
CA THR A 45 0.85 -0.84 -2.19
C THR A 45 0.98 0.33 -1.22
N LEU A 46 -0.13 1.01 -0.94
CA LEU A 46 -0.14 2.16 -0.04
C LEU A 46 0.24 1.76 1.39
N ALA A 47 -0.27 0.63 1.90
CA ALA A 47 0.09 0.10 3.22
C ALA A 47 1.59 -0.23 3.32
N ASN A 48 2.13 -0.91 2.31
CA ASN A 48 3.54 -1.29 2.22
C ASN A 48 4.46 -0.06 2.16
N LEU A 49 4.09 0.96 1.37
CA LEU A 49 4.84 2.22 1.29
C LEU A 49 4.84 2.99 2.61
N TYR A 50 3.68 3.11 3.27
CA TYR A 50 3.62 3.75 4.58
C TYR A 50 4.51 3.05 5.60
N ASN A 51 4.51 1.71 5.63
CA ASN A 51 5.41 0.95 6.48
C ASN A 51 6.88 1.28 6.15
N LYS A 52 7.23 1.30 4.86
CA LYS A 52 8.60 1.56 4.40
C LYS A 52 9.10 2.96 4.75
N VAL A 53 8.23 3.97 4.80
CA VAL A 53 8.60 5.35 5.23
C VAL A 53 8.51 5.55 6.75
N GLY A 54 8.09 4.53 7.50
CA GLY A 54 8.01 4.52 8.96
C GLY A 54 6.68 5.00 9.54
N ASP A 55 5.67 5.27 8.71
CA ASP A 55 4.33 5.66 9.16
C ASP A 55 3.47 4.43 9.46
N LYS A 56 3.77 3.79 10.59
CA LYS A 56 3.11 2.55 11.02
C LYS A 56 1.62 2.72 11.28
N LYS A 57 1.19 3.93 11.65
CA LYS A 57 -0.23 4.23 11.90
C LYS A 57 -1.01 4.13 10.60
N ASN A 58 -0.55 4.81 9.55
CA ASN A 58 -1.21 4.74 8.25
C ASN A 58 -1.00 3.36 7.59
N ALA A 59 0.16 2.72 7.76
CA ALA A 59 0.38 1.37 7.25
C ALA A 59 -0.68 0.38 7.77
N LYS A 60 -0.96 0.42 9.09
CA LYS A 60 -1.98 -0.42 9.71
C LYS A 60 -3.37 -0.16 9.13
N LEU A 61 -3.77 1.12 9.08
CA LEU A 61 -5.06 1.55 8.56
C LEU A 61 -5.30 1.02 7.13
N TRP A 62 -4.31 1.18 6.25
CA TRP A 62 -4.44 0.78 4.85
C TRP A 62 -4.31 -0.74 4.65
N ALA A 63 -3.52 -1.43 5.47
CA ALA A 63 -3.48 -2.90 5.45
C ALA A 63 -4.84 -3.51 5.84
N GLU A 64 -5.49 -3.00 6.89
CA GLU A 64 -6.83 -3.44 7.30
C GLU A 64 -7.86 -3.22 6.17
N LYS A 65 -7.78 -2.07 5.50
CA LYS A 65 -8.65 -1.75 4.36
C LYS A 65 -8.40 -2.65 3.16
N SER A 66 -7.14 -2.89 2.83
CA SER A 66 -6.72 -3.77 1.73
C SER A 66 -7.21 -5.21 1.94
N ILE A 67 -7.06 -5.77 3.13
CA ILE A 67 -7.58 -7.10 3.49
C ILE A 67 -9.11 -7.15 3.36
N ALA A 68 -9.83 -6.10 3.76
CA ALA A 68 -11.28 -6.05 3.62
C ALA A 68 -11.72 -6.04 2.14
N LEU A 69 -10.98 -5.33 1.28
CA LEU A 69 -11.23 -5.31 -0.16
C LEU A 69 -10.93 -6.65 -0.81
N ALA A 70 -9.80 -7.28 -0.47
CA ALA A 70 -9.42 -8.61 -0.96
C ALA A 70 -10.49 -9.66 -0.68
N LYS A 71 -11.03 -9.66 0.55
CA LYS A 71 -12.13 -10.56 0.95
C LYS A 71 -13.40 -10.35 0.12
N LYS A 72 -13.67 -9.12 -0.31
CA LYS A 72 -14.84 -8.79 -1.13
C LYS A 72 -14.65 -9.18 -2.60
N SER A 73 -13.44 -9.05 -3.13
CA SER A 73 -13.10 -9.39 -4.52
C SER A 73 -12.67 -10.85 -4.73
N GLY A 74 -12.39 -11.58 -3.65
CA GLY A 74 -11.87 -12.95 -3.72
C GLY A 74 -10.36 -13.02 -4.00
N GLU A 75 -9.63 -11.93 -3.78
CA GLU A 75 -8.17 -11.86 -3.92
C GLU A 75 -7.46 -12.40 -2.67
N ASP A 76 -6.25 -12.93 -2.84
CA ASP A 76 -5.42 -13.40 -1.72
C ASP A 76 -4.70 -12.22 -1.04
N SER A 77 -4.96 -12.04 0.26
CA SER A 77 -4.36 -11.00 1.11
C SER A 77 -3.33 -11.54 2.11
N ALA A 78 -2.80 -12.75 1.93
CA ALA A 78 -1.92 -13.38 2.90
C ALA A 78 -0.68 -12.52 3.27
N ASP A 79 -0.08 -11.83 2.30
CA ASP A 79 1.09 -10.98 2.56
C ASP A 79 0.71 -9.66 3.24
N THR A 80 -0.42 -9.06 2.88
CA THR A 80 -0.96 -7.89 3.61
C THR A 80 -1.32 -8.24 5.05
N GLU A 81 -1.84 -9.45 5.31
CA GLU A 81 -2.09 -9.95 6.66
C GLU A 81 -0.79 -10.13 7.46
N LYS A 82 0.28 -10.62 6.83
CA LYS A 82 1.61 -10.71 7.48
C LYS A 82 2.13 -9.32 7.81
N LEU A 83 1.99 -8.35 6.89
CA LEU A 83 2.33 -6.95 7.14
C LEU A 83 1.56 -6.43 8.37
N LEU A 84 0.23 -6.58 8.38
CA LEU A 84 -0.60 -6.12 9.50
C LEU A 84 -0.17 -6.72 10.83
N LYS A 85 0.11 -8.04 10.87
CA LYS A 85 0.63 -8.70 12.08
C LYS A 85 1.92 -8.08 12.56
N SER A 86 2.88 -7.82 11.66
CA SER A 86 4.16 -7.19 12.01
C SER A 86 4.02 -5.78 12.61
N LEU A 87 2.95 -5.06 12.25
CA LEU A 87 2.66 -3.71 12.74
C LEU A 87 2.02 -3.71 14.14
N THR A 88 1.40 -4.82 14.54
CA THR A 88 0.68 -4.94 15.82
C THR A 88 1.48 -5.54 16.97
N ILE A 89 2.67 -6.09 16.69
CA ILE A 89 3.53 -6.77 17.69
C ILE A 89 4.61 -5.79 18.23
N GLN A 90 4.22 -4.57 18.61
CA GLN A 90 5.16 -3.57 19.16
C GLN A 90 4.87 -3.23 20.62
#